data_AF-A0A9P7AUN0-F1
#
_entry.id   AF-A0A9P7AUN0-F1
#
_cell.length_a   1.000
_cell.length_b   1.000
_cell.length_c   1.000
_cell.angle_alpha   90.00
_cell.angle_beta   90.00
_cell.angle_gamma   90.00
#
_symmetry.space_group_name_H-M   'P 1'
#
loop_
_entity.id
_entity.type
_entity.pdbx_description
1 polymer ?
#
loop_
_entity_poly.entity_id
_entity_poly.type
_entity_poly.pdbx_seq_one_letter_code
_entity_poly.pdbx_strand_id
1 'polypeptide(L)'
;MIPKARTFNRSTGVIGGAAVLATASPLLFFIPGAEERLAMQAAKWGPRWNRGFAGVSPLVEKHAAKVEPHAKRGLQAVEPPLKKAAHQSDRNMKWVVQKIEQFRK
;
A
#
# COMPACT_ATOMS: atom_id res chain seq x y z
N MET A 1 4.10 -25.80 25.02
CA MET A 1 3.39 -24.50 25.11
C MET A 1 2.65 -24.29 23.79
N ILE A 2 1.33 -24.37 23.79
CA ILE A 2 0.50 -24.14 22.58
C ILE A 2 0.31 -22.62 22.44
N PRO A 3 0.62 -21.99 21.30
CA PRO A 3 0.47 -20.56 21.14
C PRO A 3 -1.01 -20.16 21.27
N LYS A 4 -1.27 -19.18 22.13
CA LYS A 4 -2.60 -18.60 22.36
C LYS A 4 -3.13 -18.06 21.04
N ALA A 5 -4.25 -18.58 20.55
CA ALA A 5 -4.90 -18.11 19.33
C ALA A 5 -5.08 -16.59 19.43
N ARG A 6 -4.45 -15.82 18.53
CA ARG A 6 -4.65 -14.37 18.43
C ARG A 6 -6.12 -14.16 18.12
N THR A 7 -6.87 -13.69 19.11
CA THR A 7 -8.24 -13.20 18.93
C THR A 7 -8.20 -12.14 17.83
N PHE A 8 -8.83 -12.45 16.70
CA PHE A 8 -9.01 -11.52 15.60
C PHE A 8 -9.80 -10.33 16.16
N ASN A 9 -9.14 -9.19 16.30
CA ASN A 9 -9.82 -7.97 16.75
C ASN A 9 -10.84 -7.57 15.67
N ARG A 10 -11.96 -6.96 16.05
CA ARG A 10 -13.04 -6.56 15.12
C ARG A 10 -12.50 -5.70 13.98
N SER A 11 -11.52 -4.84 14.26
CA SER A 11 -10.79 -4.02 13.30
C SER A 11 -9.94 -4.83 12.32
N THR A 12 -9.20 -5.84 12.80
CA THR A 12 -8.45 -6.78 11.96
C THR A 12 -9.40 -7.60 11.08
N GLY A 13 -10.57 -7.95 11.61
CA GLY A 13 -11.69 -8.58 10.88
C GLY A 13 -12.16 -7.78 9.68
N VAL A 14 -12.40 -6.48 9.89
CA VAL A 14 -12.87 -5.59 8.83
C VAL A 14 -11.80 -5.37 7.76
N ILE A 15 -10.55 -5.14 8.14
CA ILE A 15 -9.45 -4.91 7.19
C ILE A 15 -9.14 -6.19 6.40
N GLY A 16 -9.05 -7.33 7.09
CA GLY A 16 -8.84 -8.62 6.44
C GLY A 16 -9.99 -8.99 5.50
N GLY A 17 -11.23 -8.77 5.92
CA GLY A 17 -12.41 -9.00 5.07
C GLY A 17 -12.43 -8.09 3.83
N ALA A 18 -12.07 -6.82 3.96
CA ALA A 18 -11.98 -5.90 2.84
C ALA A 18 -10.88 -6.31 1.84
N ALA A 19 -9.72 -6.76 2.33
CA ALA A 19 -8.62 -7.24 1.49
C ALA A 19 -9.02 -8.49 0.68
N VAL A 20 -9.72 -9.43 1.31
CA VAL A 20 -10.22 -10.64 0.62
C VAL A 20 -11.17 -10.27 -0.51
N LEU A 21 -12.13 -9.37 -0.26
CA LEU A 21 -13.05 -8.90 -1.30
C LEU A 21 -12.34 -8.16 -2.44
N ALA A 22 -11.32 -7.36 -2.12
CA ALA A 22 -10.51 -6.66 -3.14
C ALA A 22 -9.73 -7.66 -4.03
N THR A 23 -9.17 -8.72 -3.44
CA THR A 23 -8.45 -9.75 -4.21
C THR A 23 -9.36 -10.67 -5.02
N ALA A 24 -10.62 -10.88 -4.58
CA ALA A 24 -11.62 -11.67 -5.29
C ALA A 24 -12.40 -10.85 -6.34
N SER A 25 -12.23 -9.53 -6.37
CA SER A 25 -12.90 -8.62 -7.30
C SER A 25 -12.77 -9.03 -8.78
N PRO A 26 -11.60 -9.53 -9.26
CA PRO A 26 -11.47 -10.01 -10.64
C PRO A 26 -12.43 -11.15 -11.01
N LEU A 27 -12.83 -11.99 -10.04
CA LEU A 27 -13.76 -13.10 -10.29
C LEU A 27 -15.20 -12.63 -10.47
N LEU A 28 -15.54 -11.43 -9.98
CA LEU A 28 -16.89 -10.87 -10.14
C LEU A 28 -17.19 -10.48 -11.58
N PHE A 29 -16.18 -10.16 -12.40
CA PHE A 29 -16.35 -9.83 -13.82
C PHE A 29 -16.77 -11.01 -14.69
N PHE A 30 -16.61 -12.26 -14.21
CA PHE A 30 -17.05 -13.45 -14.93
C PHE A 30 -18.53 -13.81 -14.67
N ILE A 31 -19.20 -13.11 -13.76
CA ILE A 31 -20.61 -13.36 -13.44
C ILE A 31 -21.47 -12.40 -14.26
N PRO A 32 -22.35 -12.89 -15.15
CA PRO A 32 -23.21 -12.02 -15.95
C PRO A 32 -24.14 -11.20 -15.03
N GLY A 33 -24.21 -9.89 -15.25
CA GLY A 33 -25.01 -8.95 -14.44
C GLY A 33 -24.41 -8.59 -13.07
N ALA A 34 -23.20 -9.05 -12.74
CA ALA A 34 -22.52 -8.62 -11.52
C ALA A 34 -22.11 -7.16 -11.56
N GLU A 35 -21.75 -6.62 -12.72
CA GLU A 35 -21.42 -5.19 -12.87
C GLU A 35 -22.62 -4.29 -12.55
N GLU A 36 -23.82 -4.64 -13.03
CA GLU A 36 -25.04 -3.88 -12.73
C GLU A 36 -25.41 -3.95 -11.25
N ARG A 37 -25.27 -5.12 -10.62
CA ARG A 37 -25.51 -5.32 -9.19
C ARG A 37 -24.50 -4.56 -8.33
N LEU A 38 -23.23 -4.57 -8.71
CA LEU A 38 -22.19 -3.80 -8.07
C LEU A 38 -22.41 -2.31 -8.26
N ALA A 39 -22.80 -1.85 -9.45
CA ALA A 39 -23.12 -0.46 -9.72
C ALA A 39 -24.34 0.02 -8.90
N MET A 40 -25.41 -0.78 -8.80
CA MET A 40 -26.57 -0.49 -7.95
C MET A 40 -26.19 -0.43 -6.46
N GLN A 41 -25.36 -1.37 -5.99
CA GLN A 41 -24.87 -1.34 -4.61
C GLN A 41 -23.93 -0.15 -4.37
N ALA A 42 -23.05 0.17 -5.31
CA ALA A 42 -22.17 1.32 -5.26
C ALA A 42 -22.96 2.64 -5.28
N ALA A 43 -24.03 2.76 -6.04
CA ALA A 43 -24.92 3.92 -6.04
C ALA A 43 -25.63 4.10 -4.68
N LYS A 44 -25.96 3.00 -3.98
CA LYS A 44 -26.59 3.03 -2.66
C LYS A 44 -25.60 3.39 -1.54
N TRP A 45 -24.40 2.84 -1.59
CA TRP A 45 -23.40 2.98 -0.52
C TRP A 45 -22.41 4.12 -0.76
N GLY A 46 -22.14 4.49 -2.01
CA GLY A 46 -21.21 5.54 -2.41
C GLY A 46 -21.49 6.89 -1.74
N PRO A 47 -22.73 7.42 -1.79
CA PRO A 47 -23.06 8.68 -1.11
C PRO A 47 -22.89 8.61 0.41
N ARG A 48 -23.14 7.45 1.04
CA ARG A 48 -22.96 7.25 2.49
C ARG A 48 -21.47 7.20 2.86
N TRP A 49 -20.66 6.54 2.03
CA TRP A 49 -19.21 6.54 2.15
C TRP A 49 -18.65 7.94 2.01
N ASN A 50 -19.05 8.69 0.98
CA ASN A 50 -18.59 10.06 0.78
C ASN A 50 -18.92 10.97 1.97
N ARG A 51 -20.12 10.86 2.56
CA ARG A 51 -20.46 11.61 3.78
C ARG A 51 -19.62 11.20 4.99
N GLY A 52 -19.38 9.89 5.16
CA GLY A 52 -18.54 9.37 6.23
C GLY A 52 -17.07 9.84 6.11
N PHE A 53 -16.50 9.74 4.91
CA PHE A 53 -15.15 10.23 4.62
C PHE A 53 -15.06 11.75 4.71
N ALA A 54 -16.08 12.51 4.31
CA ALA A 54 -16.10 13.96 4.47
C ALA A 54 -15.97 14.39 5.94
N GLY A 55 -16.57 13.64 6.88
CA GLY A 55 -16.40 13.90 8.32
C GLY A 55 -15.03 13.49 8.86
N VAL A 56 -14.39 12.48 8.26
CA VAL A 56 -13.09 11.94 8.69
C VAL A 56 -11.91 12.67 8.04
N SER A 57 -12.07 13.22 6.83
CA SER A 57 -11.05 13.98 6.08
C SER A 57 -10.38 15.06 6.92
N PRO A 58 -11.10 15.98 7.61
CA PRO A 58 -10.44 17.03 8.38
C PRO A 58 -9.65 16.49 9.59
N LEU A 59 -10.06 15.35 10.15
CA LEU A 59 -9.29 14.69 11.22
C LEU A 59 -8.02 14.06 10.66
N VAL A 60 -8.13 13.37 9.53
CA VAL A 60 -7.00 12.77 8.83
C VAL A 60 -6.01 13.84 8.39
N GLU A 61 -6.47 14.96 7.83
CA GLU A 61 -5.62 16.10 7.45
C GLU A 61 -4.89 16.70 8.65
N LYS A 62 -5.57 16.88 9.78
CA LYS A 62 -4.93 17.34 11.03
C LYS A 62 -3.88 16.36 11.55
N HIS A 63 -4.15 15.06 11.49
CA HIS A 63 -3.19 14.05 11.90
C HIS A 63 -2.02 13.92 10.91
N ALA A 64 -2.29 13.98 9.61
CA ALA A 64 -1.30 14.00 8.56
C ALA A 64 -0.37 15.21 8.74
N ALA A 65 -0.91 16.42 8.96
CA ALA A 65 -0.11 17.62 9.21
C ALA A 65 0.80 17.49 10.45
N LYS A 66 0.41 16.71 11.46
CA LYS A 66 1.28 16.42 12.62
C LYS A 66 2.37 15.41 12.30
N VAL A 67 2.08 14.40 11.49
CA VAL A 67 3.02 13.31 11.16
C VAL A 67 3.99 13.72 10.04
N GLU A 68 3.52 14.52 9.08
CA GLU A 68 4.27 14.98 7.91
C GLU A 68 5.65 15.58 8.24
N PRO A 69 5.83 16.48 9.23
CA PRO A 69 7.16 17.00 9.57
C PRO A 69 8.10 15.91 10.10
N HIS A 70 7.59 14.94 10.87
CA HIS A 70 8.40 13.83 11.39
C HIS A 70 8.77 12.84 10.28
N ALA A 71 7.82 12.55 9.39
CA ALA A 71 8.07 11.74 8.20
C ALA A 71 9.11 12.40 7.28
N LYS A 72 9.01 13.71 7.04
CA LYS A 72 10.00 14.49 6.27
C LYS A 72 11.38 14.45 6.92
N ARG A 73 11.49 14.60 8.24
CA ARG A 73 12.77 14.47 8.97
C ARG A 73 13.36 13.06 8.85
N GLY A 74 12.53 12.03 8.99
CA GLY A 74 12.96 10.64 8.81
C GLY A 74 13.45 10.36 7.38
N LEU A 75 12.71 10.85 6.37
CA LEU A 75 13.09 10.77 4.97
C LEU A 75 14.41 11.51 4.70
N GLN A 76 14.57 12.74 5.20
CA GLN A 76 15.83 13.50 5.05
C GLN A 76 17.03 12.81 5.72
N ALA A 77 16.82 12.04 6.78
CA ALA A 77 17.89 11.28 7.42
C ALA A 77 18.26 10.01 6.63
N VAL A 78 17.28 9.35 6.02
CA VAL A 78 17.46 8.06 5.32
C VAL A 78 17.79 8.24 3.84
N GLU A 79 17.29 9.28 3.19
CA GLU A 79 17.43 9.49 1.74
C GLU A 79 18.89 9.70 1.31
N PRO A 80 19.73 10.53 1.98
CA PRO A 80 21.13 10.69 1.60
C PRO A 80 21.96 9.40 1.69
N PRO A 81 21.94 8.60 2.78
CA PRO A 81 22.70 7.35 2.82
C PRO A 81 22.14 6.30 1.87
N LEU A 82 20.81 6.24 1.67
CA LEU A 82 20.20 5.30 0.73
C LEU A 82 20.58 5.63 -0.72
N LYS A 83 20.60 6.93 -1.07
CA LYS A 83 21.04 7.40 -2.39
C LYS A 83 22.51 7.10 -2.62
N LYS A 84 23.36 7.29 -1.60
CA LYS A 84 24.78 6.89 -1.66
C LYS A 84 24.93 5.38 -1.86
N ALA A 85 24.17 4.56 -1.13
CA ALA A 85 24.19 3.12 -1.27
C ALA A 85 23.75 2.68 -2.69
N ALA A 86 22.68 3.27 -3.22
CA ALA A 86 22.22 3.02 -4.58
C ALA A 86 23.30 3.38 -5.63
N HIS A 87 23.98 4.53 -5.47
CA HIS A 87 25.08 4.91 -6.35
C HIS A 87 26.30 3.98 -6.22
N GLN A 88 26.59 3.49 -5.01
CA GLN A 88 27.67 2.52 -4.78
C GLN A 88 27.37 1.19 -5.49
N SER A 89 26.14 0.68 -5.36
CA SER A 89 25.69 -0.53 -6.05
C SER A 89 25.76 -0.38 -7.57
N ASP A 90 25.32 0.75 -8.12
CA ASP A 90 25.39 1.02 -9.56
C ASP A 90 26.84 1.03 -10.09
N ARG A 91 27.77 1.64 -9.34
CA ARG A 91 29.20 1.61 -9.68
C ARG A 91 29.77 0.19 -9.66
N ASN A 92 29.47 -0.58 -8.62
CA ASN A 92 29.92 -1.97 -8.51
C ASN A 92 29.38 -2.83 -9.66
N MET A 93 28.11 -2.64 -10.03
CA MET A 93 27.47 -3.41 -11.09
C MET A 93 28.11 -3.08 -12.46
N LYS A 94 28.36 -1.80 -12.74
CA LYS A 94 29.09 -1.36 -13.93
C LYS A 94 30.50 -1.96 -14.00
N TRP A 95 31.21 -1.98 -12.88
CA TRP A 95 32.54 -2.59 -12.81
C TRP A 95 32.50 -4.10 -13.09
N VAL A 96 31.54 -4.82 -12.51
CA VAL A 96 31.36 -6.27 -12.77
C VAL A 96 31.07 -6.52 -14.25
N VAL A 97 30.18 -5.73 -14.85
CA VAL A 97 29.85 -5.84 -16.29
C VAL A 97 31.10 -5.61 -17.14
N GLN A 98 31.85 -4.54 -16.91
CA GLN A 98 33.10 -4.27 -17.64
C GLN A 98 34.11 -5.42 -17.50
N LYS A 99 34.24 -5.99 -16.31
CA LYS A 99 35.16 -7.10 -16.06
C LYS A 99 34.75 -8.36 -16.83
N ILE A 100 33.46 -8.68 -16.86
CA ILE A 100 32.93 -9.80 -17.64
C ILE A 100 33.18 -9.58 -19.15
N GLU A 101 33.00 -8.36 -19.65
CA GLU A 101 33.29 -8.04 -21.05
C GLU A 101 34.77 -8.18 -21.41
N GLN A 102 35.68 -7.86 -20.48
CA GLN A 102 37.12 -8.07 -20.67
C GLN A 102 37.50 -9.55 -20.72
N PHE A 103 36.88 -10.41 -19.92
CA PHE A 103 37.12 -11.87 -19.95
C PHE A 103 36.50 -12.58 -21.17
N ARG A 104 35.51 -11.96 -21.81
CA ARG A 104 34.84 -12.50 -23.00
C ARG A 104 35.61 -12.23 -24.30
N LYS A 105 36.54 -11.27 -24.30
CA LYS A 105 37.45 -10.98 -25.43
C LYS A 105 38.69 -11.87 -25.34
#